data_AF-A0A8T5F6T6-F1
#
_entry.id   AF-A0A8T5F6T6-F1
#
_cell.length_a   1.000
_cell.length_b   1.000
_cell.length_c   1.000
_cell.angle_alpha   90.00
_cell.angle_beta   90.00
_cell.angle_gamma   90.00
#
_symmetry.space_group_name_H-M   'P 1'
#
loop_
_entity.id
_entity.type
_entity.pdbx_description
1 polymer ?
#
loop_
_entity_poly.entity_id
_entity_poly.type
_entity_poly.pdbx_seq_one_letter_code
_entity_poly.pdbx_strand_id
1 'polypeptide(L)'
;MSEFPTRDQIKLGSKVSIELKQNQGTGELTEGIVQKILTASSKHPHGIKVELENSQVGRVKKIATKMEKTNKQFSPMDIFMEIGKHSYKDDIQDILSNYNLPYSGNKYELLKTIYCNKTILEKSVKSLLDELYKDDLVEICQIFNIDYNDKVKELRENILKNIINLPKPILKNESEHNLKSNIITIPKEEDTWNEFKSTFQYDLDEENLRNNNKIEAANARRDNRKTYRAEIQKEISITISAFANQEGGRLFVGVNDDSTILGLDRDLKEYHGSADKFRLAVTESFKKILKNNAFIAKLKFEFVTDNDKQYLIIQVPKSTEPVYVHFSNVQETFVRMQNRSQKFTTEEFLKHCKDRF
;
A
#
# COMPACT_ATOMS: atom_id res chain seq x y z
N MET A 1 -15.58 19.51 38.23
CA MET A 1 -16.27 20.50 37.39
C MET A 1 -15.77 20.30 35.97
N SER A 2 -16.64 20.05 34.99
CA SER A 2 -16.20 19.91 33.59
C SER A 2 -15.70 21.26 33.09
N GLU A 3 -14.42 21.37 32.76
CA GLU A 3 -13.85 22.59 32.20
C GLU A 3 -14.44 22.81 30.79
N PHE A 4 -15.08 23.97 30.57
CA PHE A 4 -15.63 24.33 29.26
C PHE A 4 -14.51 24.77 28.30
N PRO A 5 -14.71 24.63 26.98
CA PRO A 5 -13.71 25.06 26.01
C PRO A 5 -13.34 26.53 26.17
N THR A 6 -12.05 26.81 26.07
CA THR A 6 -11.48 28.14 26.20
C THR A 6 -11.56 28.91 24.87
N ARG A 7 -11.42 30.24 24.93
CA ARG A 7 -11.60 31.10 23.75
C ARG A 7 -10.63 30.78 22.62
N ASP A 8 -9.40 30.42 22.94
CA ASP A 8 -8.33 30.04 21.99
C ASP A 8 -8.64 28.74 21.24
N GLN A 9 -9.44 27.84 21.83
CA GLN A 9 -9.87 26.60 21.20
C GLN A 9 -11.01 26.81 20.18
N ILE A 10 -11.69 27.96 20.20
CA ILE A 10 -12.86 28.25 19.36
C ILE A 10 -12.49 29.28 18.29
N LYS A 11 -12.61 28.89 17.02
CA LYS A 11 -12.35 29.77 15.87
C LYS A 11 -13.65 30.05 15.11
N LEU A 12 -13.66 31.12 14.32
CA LEU A 12 -14.72 31.33 13.32
C LEU A 12 -14.70 30.13 12.35
N GLY A 13 -15.88 29.61 12.00
CA GLY A 13 -16.02 28.38 11.21
C GLY A 13 -15.86 27.08 12.00
N SER A 14 -15.55 27.11 13.31
CA SER A 14 -15.54 25.90 14.14
C SER A 14 -16.95 25.33 14.27
N LYS A 15 -17.11 24.01 14.10
CA LYS A 15 -18.35 23.32 14.48
C LYS A 15 -18.36 23.16 16.01
N VAL A 16 -19.44 23.57 16.67
CA VAL A 16 -19.57 23.58 18.13
C VAL A 16 -20.97 23.10 18.55
N SER A 17 -21.07 22.63 19.78
CA SER A 17 -22.35 22.39 20.46
C SER A 17 -22.54 23.47 21.52
N ILE A 18 -23.59 24.28 21.36
CA ILE A 18 -23.93 25.37 22.26
C ILE A 18 -25.16 25.04 23.11
N GLU A 19 -25.17 25.51 24.35
CA GLU A 19 -26.39 25.60 25.15
C GLU A 19 -27.06 26.95 24.87
N LEU A 20 -28.26 26.92 24.30
CA LEU A 20 -29.07 28.11 24.08
C LEU A 20 -29.62 28.66 25.39
N LYS A 21 -29.93 29.96 25.44
CA LYS A 21 -30.51 30.58 26.65
C LYS A 21 -31.80 29.87 27.12
N GLN A 22 -32.65 29.48 26.17
CA GLN A 22 -33.89 28.74 26.43
C GLN A 22 -33.67 27.33 26.99
N ASN A 23 -32.49 26.76 26.80
CA ASN A 23 -32.14 25.38 27.19
C ASN A 23 -31.18 25.34 28.39
N GLN A 24 -30.96 26.48 29.09
CA GLN A 24 -30.02 26.55 30.21
C GLN A 24 -30.41 25.58 31.34
N GLY A 25 -29.49 24.68 31.70
CA GLY A 25 -29.68 23.72 32.79
C GLY A 25 -30.45 22.45 32.39
N THR A 26 -30.95 22.38 31.16
CA THR A 26 -31.62 21.17 30.61
C THR A 26 -30.62 20.13 30.11
N GLY A 27 -29.39 20.57 29.78
CA GLY A 27 -28.37 19.73 29.14
C GLY A 27 -28.54 19.60 27.61
N GLU A 28 -29.60 20.18 27.03
CA GLU A 28 -29.84 20.15 25.59
C GLU A 28 -28.86 21.09 24.85
N LEU A 29 -28.19 20.56 23.83
CA LEU A 29 -27.20 21.28 23.04
C LEU A 29 -27.64 21.39 21.59
N THR A 30 -27.43 22.55 21.00
CA THR A 30 -27.64 22.82 19.58
C THR A 30 -26.30 22.84 18.86
N GLU A 31 -26.16 22.04 17.80
CA GLU A 31 -24.96 22.05 16.96
C GLU A 31 -25.02 23.15 15.89
N GLY A 32 -23.87 23.73 15.57
CA GLY A 32 -23.72 24.55 14.38
C GLY A 32 -22.31 25.09 14.20
N ILE A 33 -22.16 25.94 13.19
CA ILE A 33 -20.88 26.55 12.81
C ILE A 33 -20.78 27.95 13.39
N VAL A 34 -19.66 28.28 14.04
CA VAL A 34 -19.45 29.59 14.67
C VAL A 34 -19.32 30.68 13.60
N GLN A 35 -20.29 31.60 13.57
CA GLN A 35 -20.26 32.81 12.75
C GLN A 35 -19.57 33.98 13.48
N LYS A 36 -19.73 34.08 14.82
CA LYS A 36 -19.15 35.17 15.62
C LYS A 36 -18.86 34.74 17.06
N ILE A 37 -17.78 35.23 17.65
CA ILE A 37 -17.44 35.00 19.07
C ILE A 37 -17.78 36.25 19.88
N LEU A 38 -18.65 36.10 20.89
CA LEU A 38 -19.23 37.22 21.66
C LEU A 38 -18.59 37.41 23.06
N THR A 39 -17.82 36.45 23.56
CA THR A 39 -17.12 36.56 24.86
C THR A 39 -15.67 36.95 24.67
N ALA A 40 -15.23 38.09 25.21
CA ALA A 40 -13.86 38.58 25.10
C ALA A 40 -12.85 37.82 25.97
N SER A 41 -13.26 37.38 27.16
CA SER A 41 -12.39 36.67 28.12
C SER A 41 -11.89 35.33 27.59
N SER A 42 -10.68 34.93 27.99
CA SER A 42 -10.05 33.67 27.60
C SER A 42 -10.75 32.43 28.17
N LYS A 43 -11.26 32.53 29.41
CA LYS A 43 -12.04 31.49 30.08
C LYS A 43 -13.36 32.07 30.61
N HIS A 44 -14.40 31.25 30.67
CA HIS A 44 -15.69 31.64 31.26
C HIS A 44 -16.34 30.44 31.96
N PRO A 45 -16.87 30.61 33.19
CA PRO A 45 -17.37 29.51 34.01
C PRO A 45 -18.57 28.76 33.41
N HIS A 46 -19.24 29.35 32.42
CA HIS A 46 -20.37 28.73 31.71
C HIS A 46 -20.08 28.43 30.23
N GLY A 47 -18.84 28.63 29.78
CA GLY A 47 -18.42 28.51 28.39
C GLY A 47 -18.38 29.83 27.63
N ILE A 48 -17.66 29.84 26.50
CA ILE A 48 -17.52 31.01 25.61
C ILE A 48 -18.82 31.20 24.83
N LYS A 49 -19.35 32.43 24.79
CA LYS A 49 -20.57 32.77 24.04
C LYS A 49 -20.24 32.98 22.57
N VAL A 50 -21.01 32.36 21.68
CA VAL A 50 -20.88 32.47 20.22
C VAL A 50 -22.26 32.64 19.56
N GLU A 51 -22.24 33.13 18.32
CA GLU A 51 -23.35 33.16 17.38
C GLU A 51 -23.05 32.16 16.26
N LEU A 52 -24.02 31.32 15.92
CA LEU A 52 -23.93 30.34 14.84
C LEU A 52 -24.41 30.92 13.50
N GLU A 53 -24.06 30.29 12.38
CA GLU A 53 -24.51 30.70 11.03
C GLU A 53 -26.03 30.79 10.86
N ASN A 54 -26.80 30.02 11.64
CA ASN A 54 -28.26 30.10 11.67
C ASN A 54 -28.80 31.19 12.61
N SER A 55 -27.96 32.17 12.99
CA SER A 55 -28.27 33.28 13.91
C SER A 55 -28.62 32.88 15.34
N GLN A 56 -28.44 31.60 15.72
CA GLN A 56 -28.67 31.17 17.10
C GLN A 56 -27.47 31.52 18.00
N VAL A 57 -27.76 31.93 19.24
CA VAL A 57 -26.74 32.41 20.19
C VAL A 57 -26.75 31.57 21.46
N GLY A 58 -25.58 31.09 21.87
CA GLY A 58 -25.43 30.24 23.05
C GLY A 58 -24.02 30.14 23.58
N ARG A 59 -23.86 29.35 24.64
CA ARG A 59 -22.57 29.11 25.32
C ARG A 59 -21.98 27.79 24.83
N VAL A 60 -20.77 27.82 24.29
CA VAL A 60 -20.06 26.62 23.83
C VAL A 60 -19.83 25.69 25.01
N LYS A 61 -20.40 24.48 24.91
CA LYS A 61 -20.18 23.39 25.87
C LYS A 61 -19.18 22.38 25.33
N LYS A 62 -19.16 22.19 24.01
CA LYS A 62 -18.24 21.28 23.31
C LYS A 62 -17.83 21.90 21.98
N ILE A 63 -16.56 21.73 21.61
CA ILE A 63 -16.11 21.96 20.24
C ILE A 63 -16.22 20.61 19.55
N ALA A 64 -16.85 20.57 18.38
CA ALA A 64 -16.66 19.45 17.48
C ALA A 64 -15.26 19.63 16.90
N THR A 65 -14.27 19.02 17.55
CA THR A 65 -12.99 18.73 16.91
C THR A 65 -13.33 18.11 15.56
N LYS A 66 -12.61 18.49 14.51
CA LYS A 66 -12.52 17.63 13.33
C LYS A 66 -11.81 16.34 13.76
N MET A 67 -12.51 15.48 14.48
CA MET A 67 -12.52 14.09 14.16
C MET A 67 -13.67 13.98 13.19
N GLU A 68 -13.35 14.00 11.91
CA GLU A 68 -14.19 13.33 10.96
C GLU A 68 -14.47 11.94 11.55
N LYS A 69 -15.68 11.72 12.07
CA LYS A 69 -16.29 10.40 12.07
C LYS A 69 -16.61 10.07 10.61
N THR A 70 -15.59 10.05 9.77
CA THR A 70 -15.59 9.17 8.63
C THR A 70 -15.56 7.78 9.21
N ASN A 71 -16.41 6.88 8.73
CA ASN A 71 -16.13 5.44 8.77
C ASN A 71 -14.88 5.14 7.91
N LYS A 72 -13.76 5.85 8.14
CA LYS A 72 -12.50 5.69 7.45
C LYS A 72 -11.76 4.63 8.23
N GLN A 73 -11.72 3.45 7.64
CA GLN A 73 -10.88 2.38 8.12
C GLN A 73 -9.42 2.80 7.92
N PHE A 74 -8.73 3.14 9.01
CA PHE A 74 -7.31 3.45 8.96
C PHE A 74 -6.50 2.16 8.81
N SER A 75 -5.50 2.20 7.95
CA SER A 75 -4.57 1.10 7.75
C SER A 75 -3.47 1.12 8.84
N PRO A 76 -2.83 -0.02 9.13
CA PRO A 76 -1.64 -0.05 10.00
C PRO A 76 -0.52 0.91 9.56
N MET A 77 -0.44 1.19 8.25
CA MET A 77 0.50 2.16 7.69
C MET A 77 0.18 3.59 8.11
N ASP A 78 -1.10 3.96 8.23
CA ASP A 78 -1.49 5.30 8.68
C ASP A 78 -1.04 5.54 10.12
N ILE A 79 -1.24 4.54 10.99
CA ILE A 79 -0.81 4.57 12.40
C ILE A 79 0.72 4.68 12.48
N PHE A 80 1.43 3.88 11.69
CA PHE A 80 2.90 3.90 11.67
C PHE A 80 3.46 5.23 11.14
N MET A 81 2.84 5.79 10.11
CA MET A 81 3.22 7.10 9.59
C MET A 81 2.99 8.22 10.62
N GLU A 82 1.94 8.11 11.43
CA GLU A 82 1.71 9.06 12.52
C GLU A 82 2.80 8.97 13.59
N ILE A 83 3.14 7.76 14.08
CA ILE A 83 4.29 7.57 14.99
C ILE A 83 5.53 8.26 14.42
N GLY A 84 5.80 8.00 13.14
CA GLY A 84 6.93 8.58 12.44
C GLY A 84 6.92 10.11 12.46
N LYS A 85 5.76 10.79 12.37
CA LYS A 85 5.69 12.26 12.46
C LYS A 85 6.23 12.79 13.79
N HIS A 86 5.98 12.08 14.90
CA HIS A 86 6.44 12.47 16.23
C HIS A 86 7.93 12.13 16.50
N SER A 87 8.57 11.26 15.70
CA SER A 87 9.99 10.91 15.84
C SER A 87 10.92 11.90 15.13
N TYR A 88 12.20 12.03 15.50
CA TYR A 88 13.15 12.80 14.69
C TYR A 88 13.58 12.01 13.45
N LYS A 89 14.03 12.73 12.41
CA LYS A 89 14.51 12.08 11.19
C LYS A 89 15.76 11.24 11.45
N ASP A 90 16.66 11.76 12.27
CA ASP A 90 17.96 11.14 12.58
C ASP A 90 17.75 9.79 13.29
N ASP A 91 16.82 9.71 14.24
CA ASP A 91 16.45 8.44 14.92
C ASP A 91 16.01 7.36 13.93
N ILE A 92 15.22 7.76 12.90
CA ILE A 92 14.75 6.85 11.86
C ILE A 92 15.92 6.40 10.98
N GLN A 93 16.87 7.30 10.68
CA GLN A 93 18.08 6.98 9.93
C GLN A 93 18.99 6.04 10.71
N ASP A 94 19.11 6.22 12.02
CA ASP A 94 19.89 5.36 12.92
C ASP A 94 19.30 3.96 13.02
N ILE A 95 17.97 3.85 13.08
CA ILE A 95 17.32 2.54 12.98
C ILE A 95 17.70 1.86 11.67
N LEU A 96 17.60 2.55 10.53
CA LEU A 96 17.90 1.98 9.23
C LEU A 96 19.38 1.61 9.05
N SER A 97 20.30 2.45 9.56
CA SER A 97 21.74 2.22 9.50
C SER A 97 22.15 0.97 10.31
N ASN A 98 21.56 0.77 11.49
CA ASN A 98 21.80 -0.41 12.33
C ASN A 98 21.42 -1.74 11.65
N TYR A 99 20.54 -1.71 10.65
CA TYR A 99 20.14 -2.88 9.87
C TYR A 99 20.73 -2.90 8.45
N ASN A 100 21.73 -2.05 8.15
CA ASN A 100 22.33 -1.90 6.81
C ASN A 100 21.31 -1.64 5.69
N LEU A 101 20.28 -0.84 5.99
CA LEU A 101 19.24 -0.45 5.03
C LEU A 101 19.49 0.96 4.47
N PRO A 102 18.92 1.30 3.30
CA PRO A 102 18.98 2.67 2.79
C PRO A 102 18.42 3.67 3.80
N TYR A 103 19.25 4.63 4.22
CA TYR A 103 18.90 5.67 5.20
C TYR A 103 19.01 7.09 4.61
N SER A 104 19.09 7.23 3.29
CA SER A 104 19.02 8.50 2.56
C SER A 104 17.59 8.79 2.11
N GLY A 105 17.18 10.07 2.10
CA GLY A 105 15.88 10.47 1.59
C GLY A 105 15.11 11.36 2.55
N ASN A 106 13.85 11.62 2.22
CA ASN A 106 12.93 12.33 3.12
C ASN A 106 12.37 11.38 4.19
N LYS A 107 11.81 11.95 5.26
CA LYS A 107 11.31 11.20 6.42
C LYS A 107 10.28 10.13 6.05
N TYR A 108 9.43 10.42 5.07
CA TYR A 108 8.40 9.50 4.59
C TYR A 108 9.01 8.27 3.88
N GLU A 109 10.04 8.47 3.04
CA GLU A 109 10.76 7.37 2.37
C GLU A 109 11.48 6.46 3.36
N LEU A 110 12.09 7.04 4.41
CA LEU A 110 12.75 6.30 5.47
C LEU A 110 11.75 5.44 6.26
N LEU A 111 10.62 6.01 6.66
CA LEU A 111 9.53 5.27 7.32
C LEU A 111 8.99 4.16 6.42
N LYS A 112 8.75 4.44 5.14
CA LYS A 112 8.31 3.42 4.18
C LYS A 112 9.31 2.25 4.06
N THR A 113 10.61 2.54 4.14
CA THR A 113 11.68 1.52 4.13
C THR A 113 11.59 0.61 5.36
N ILE A 114 11.34 1.18 6.55
CA ILE A 114 11.08 0.39 7.77
C ILE A 114 9.80 -0.44 7.63
N TYR A 115 8.70 0.19 7.21
CA TYR A 115 7.38 -0.47 7.11
C TYR A 115 7.38 -1.67 6.15
N CYS A 116 8.09 -1.55 5.03
CA CYS A 116 8.18 -2.63 4.04
C CYS A 116 9.13 -3.77 4.46
N ASN A 117 9.90 -3.64 5.54
CA ASN A 117 10.85 -4.64 6.01
C ASN A 117 10.34 -5.38 7.26
N LYS A 118 9.66 -6.51 7.05
CA LYS A 118 9.03 -7.31 8.12
C LYS A 118 10.01 -7.75 9.22
N THR A 119 11.27 -8.00 8.86
CA THR A 119 12.29 -8.48 9.81
C THR A 119 12.60 -7.46 10.89
N ILE A 120 12.52 -6.17 10.55
CA ILE A 120 12.86 -5.08 11.46
C ILE A 120 11.64 -4.35 11.99
N LEU A 121 10.49 -4.42 11.30
CA LEU A 121 9.28 -3.63 11.58
C LEU A 121 8.89 -3.64 13.06
N GLU A 122 8.77 -4.82 13.68
CA GLU A 122 8.37 -4.91 15.08
C GLU A 122 9.36 -4.22 16.02
N LYS A 123 10.65 -4.45 15.81
CA LYS A 123 11.72 -3.86 16.63
C LYS A 123 11.80 -2.35 16.43
N SER A 124 11.68 -1.89 15.18
CA SER A 124 11.70 -0.47 14.82
C SER A 124 10.49 0.28 15.39
N VAL A 125 9.28 -0.28 15.30
CA VAL A 125 8.07 0.34 15.89
C VAL A 125 8.20 0.44 17.41
N LYS A 126 8.70 -0.60 18.09
CA LYS A 126 8.96 -0.55 19.54
C LYS A 126 9.96 0.56 19.88
N SER A 127 11.08 0.61 19.17
CA SER A 127 12.10 1.63 19.37
C SER A 127 11.53 3.05 19.22
N LEU A 128 10.75 3.30 18.17
CA LEU A 128 10.14 4.61 17.93
C LEU A 128 9.09 4.96 19.00
N LEU A 129 8.27 3.99 19.43
CA LEU A 129 7.28 4.20 20.48
C LEU A 129 7.92 4.48 21.84
N ASP A 130 9.09 3.93 22.11
CA ASP A 130 9.82 4.15 23.36
C ASP A 130 10.35 5.58 23.51
N GLU A 131 10.63 6.25 22.40
CA GLU A 131 11.04 7.66 22.33
C GLU A 131 9.87 8.66 22.46
N LEU A 132 8.61 8.21 22.31
CA LEU A 132 7.45 9.09 22.40
C LEU A 132 7.04 9.40 23.84
N TYR A 133 6.62 10.65 24.07
CA TYR A 133 6.04 11.09 25.34
C TYR A 133 4.60 10.57 25.50
N LYS A 134 4.08 10.59 26.73
CA LYS A 134 2.71 10.13 27.02
C LYS A 134 1.67 10.87 26.18
N ASP A 135 1.84 12.18 26.00
CA ASP A 135 0.87 13.02 25.28
C ASP A 135 0.81 12.65 23.79
N ASP A 136 1.95 12.38 23.14
CA ASP A 136 2.01 11.90 21.74
C ASP A 136 1.31 10.54 21.59
N LEU A 137 1.54 9.62 22.53
CA LEU A 137 0.91 8.30 22.54
C LEU A 137 -0.62 8.40 22.69
N VAL A 138 -1.09 9.31 23.55
CA VAL A 138 -2.53 9.57 23.73
C VAL A 138 -3.12 10.19 22.46
N GLU A 139 -2.42 11.15 21.83
CA GLU A 139 -2.85 11.76 20.57
C GLU A 139 -3.00 10.71 19.47
N ILE A 140 -2.01 9.82 19.28
CA ILE A 140 -2.07 8.71 18.31
C ILE A 140 -3.29 7.82 18.61
N CYS A 141 -3.50 7.41 19.87
CA CYS A 141 -4.66 6.60 20.22
C CYS A 141 -5.99 7.29 19.90
N GLN A 142 -6.08 8.60 20.12
CA GLN A 142 -7.26 9.40 19.82
C GLN A 142 -7.50 9.53 18.31
N ILE A 143 -6.44 9.76 17.52
CA ILE A 143 -6.52 9.86 16.06
C ILE A 143 -7.04 8.56 15.44
N PHE A 144 -6.56 7.41 15.91
CA PHE A 144 -6.86 6.10 15.32
C PHE A 144 -7.93 5.29 16.05
N ASN A 145 -8.60 5.89 17.04
CA ASN A 145 -9.62 5.22 17.84
C ASN A 145 -9.12 3.90 18.47
N ILE A 146 -7.91 3.94 19.02
CA ILE A 146 -7.27 2.84 19.75
C ILE A 146 -7.61 3.00 21.23
N ASP A 147 -8.01 1.91 21.88
CA ASP A 147 -8.26 1.91 23.33
C ASP A 147 -7.02 2.36 24.10
N TYR A 148 -7.21 3.34 24.99
CA TYR A 148 -6.13 3.96 25.74
C TYR A 148 -6.50 4.14 27.21
N ASN A 149 -5.47 4.17 28.05
CA ASN A 149 -5.58 4.47 29.47
C ASN A 149 -4.36 5.27 29.94
N ASP A 150 -4.27 5.52 31.24
CA ASP A 150 -3.23 6.38 31.79
C ASP A 150 -1.81 5.77 31.83
N LYS A 151 -1.65 4.48 31.52
CA LYS A 151 -0.38 3.77 31.64
C LYS A 151 0.36 3.71 30.30
N VAL A 152 1.52 4.36 30.24
CA VAL A 152 2.39 4.45 29.05
C VAL A 152 2.71 3.09 28.44
N LYS A 153 3.00 2.08 29.25
CA LYS A 153 3.29 0.72 28.77
C LYS A 153 2.10 0.12 28.00
N GLU A 154 0.88 0.30 28.52
CA GLU A 154 -0.33 -0.23 27.89
C GLU A 154 -0.68 0.56 26.61
N LEU A 155 -0.43 1.88 26.58
CA LEU A 155 -0.53 2.70 25.37
C LEU A 155 0.37 2.17 24.24
N ARG A 156 1.66 1.98 24.53
CA ARG A 156 2.63 1.47 23.55
C ARG A 156 2.23 0.09 23.04
N GLU A 157 1.83 -0.81 23.94
CA GLU A 157 1.36 -2.14 23.57
C GLU A 157 0.11 -2.08 22.68
N ASN A 158 -0.85 -1.20 22.97
CA ASN A 158 -2.09 -1.08 22.19
C ASN A 158 -1.82 -0.49 20.80
N ILE A 159 -0.97 0.54 20.69
CA ILE A 159 -0.55 1.08 19.39
C ILE A 159 0.22 0.04 18.59
N LEU A 160 1.18 -0.64 19.22
CA LEU A 160 1.96 -1.71 18.61
C LEU A 160 1.06 -2.83 18.07
N LYS A 161 0.05 -3.26 18.86
CA LYS A 161 -0.92 -4.28 18.42
C LYS A 161 -1.68 -3.83 17.17
N ASN A 162 -2.07 -2.57 17.06
CA ASN A 162 -2.79 -2.09 15.87
C ASN A 162 -1.90 -1.94 14.62
N ILE A 163 -0.57 -1.97 14.78
CA ILE A 163 0.39 -2.00 13.67
C ILE A 163 0.79 -3.43 13.30
N ILE A 164 1.02 -4.28 14.31
CA ILE A 164 1.62 -5.61 14.14
C ILE A 164 0.59 -6.75 14.16
N ASN A 165 -0.48 -6.64 14.93
CA ASN A 165 -1.53 -7.65 15.00
C ASN A 165 -2.68 -7.35 14.04
N LEU A 166 -2.66 -8.03 12.90
CA LEU A 166 -3.90 -8.54 12.28
C LEU A 166 -4.63 -9.42 13.31
N PRO A 167 -5.98 -9.47 13.33
CA PRO A 167 -6.71 -10.29 14.29
C PRO A 167 -6.22 -11.75 14.26
N LYS A 168 -5.72 -12.23 15.40
CA LYS A 168 -5.63 -13.67 15.66
C LYS A 168 -7.03 -14.14 16.09
N PRO A 169 -7.52 -15.29 15.58
CA PRO A 169 -8.82 -15.81 15.99
C PRO A 169 -8.77 -16.10 17.47
N ILE A 170 -9.89 -15.89 18.15
CA ILE A 170 -10.11 -16.47 19.47
C ILE A 170 -9.99 -18.00 19.29
N LEU A 171 -8.87 -18.57 19.68
CA LEU A 171 -8.70 -20.02 19.73
C LEU A 171 -9.41 -20.53 20.99
N LYS A 172 -10.51 -21.23 20.79
CA LYS A 172 -10.74 -22.44 21.57
C LYS A 172 -10.08 -23.60 20.81
N ASN A 173 -9.00 -24.07 21.42
CA ASN A 173 -8.41 -25.41 21.39
C ASN A 173 -7.64 -25.86 20.14
N GLU A 174 -6.31 -25.89 20.34
CA GLU A 174 -5.39 -26.99 20.02
C GLU A 174 -5.51 -27.69 18.67
N SER A 175 -4.69 -27.25 17.70
CA SER A 175 -3.64 -28.09 17.07
C SER A 175 -2.93 -27.27 15.97
N GLU A 176 -1.61 -27.21 16.07
CA GLU A 176 -0.71 -26.53 15.13
C GLU A 176 -0.65 -27.27 13.79
N HIS A 177 -0.98 -26.60 12.67
CA HIS A 177 -0.09 -26.44 11.50
C HIS A 177 -0.82 -25.75 10.33
N ASN A 178 -0.47 -24.48 10.09
CA ASN A 178 -0.05 -23.88 8.79
C ASN A 178 -0.41 -22.38 8.69
N LEU A 179 0.62 -21.56 8.91
CA LEU A 179 1.00 -20.33 8.19
C LEU A 179 -0.14 -19.42 7.66
N LYS A 180 -0.46 -18.35 8.42
CA LYS A 180 -1.16 -17.19 7.88
C LYS A 180 -0.24 -16.43 6.90
N SER A 181 -0.61 -16.46 5.62
CA SER A 181 0.00 -15.71 4.53
C SER A 181 -0.16 -14.20 4.73
N ASN A 182 0.86 -13.45 4.36
CA ASN A 182 0.75 -12.01 4.15
C ASN A 182 -0.18 -11.79 2.95
N ILE A 183 -1.38 -11.28 3.16
CA ILE A 183 -2.29 -11.01 2.05
C ILE A 183 -1.75 -9.80 1.28
N ILE A 184 -1.02 -10.04 0.20
CA ILE A 184 -0.80 -9.02 -0.82
C ILE A 184 -2.12 -8.87 -1.58
N THR A 185 -2.74 -7.70 -1.45
CA THR A 185 -3.97 -7.40 -2.18
C THR A 185 -3.64 -6.94 -3.59
N ILE A 186 -4.33 -7.50 -4.58
CA ILE A 186 -4.23 -7.08 -5.97
C ILE A 186 -4.75 -5.64 -6.09
N PRO A 187 -4.00 -4.71 -6.71
CA PRO A 187 -4.48 -3.35 -6.98
C PRO A 187 -5.77 -3.35 -7.80
N LYS A 188 -6.58 -2.29 -7.69
CA LYS A 188 -7.85 -2.20 -8.44
C LYS A 188 -7.66 -2.00 -9.94
N GLU A 189 -6.52 -1.47 -10.35
CA GLU A 189 -6.18 -1.12 -11.72
C GLU A 189 -4.66 -1.14 -11.93
N GLU A 190 -4.25 -1.24 -13.19
CA GLU A 190 -2.86 -1.06 -13.60
C GLU A 190 -2.44 0.40 -13.49
N ASP A 191 -1.17 0.63 -13.13
CA ASP A 191 -0.62 1.96 -12.95
C ASP A 191 0.88 2.01 -13.29
N THR A 192 1.58 3.03 -12.79
CA THR A 192 3.03 3.17 -13.03
C THR A 192 3.89 2.10 -12.35
N TRP A 193 3.36 1.43 -11.33
CA TRP A 193 4.07 0.43 -10.53
C TRP A 193 3.46 -0.96 -10.64
N ASN A 194 2.26 -1.11 -11.21
CA ASN A 194 1.51 -2.36 -11.23
C ASN A 194 1.06 -2.69 -12.67
N GLU A 195 1.32 -3.92 -13.09
CA GLU A 195 0.85 -4.49 -14.36
C GLU A 195 0.23 -5.86 -14.10
N PHE A 196 -0.82 -6.19 -14.83
CA PHE A 196 -1.49 -7.48 -14.82
C PHE A 196 -1.22 -8.24 -16.13
N LYS A 197 -1.06 -9.55 -15.99
CA LYS A 197 -1.00 -10.49 -17.10
C LYS A 197 -1.81 -11.72 -16.73
N SER A 198 -2.76 -12.07 -17.58
CA SER A 198 -3.68 -13.18 -17.35
C SER A 198 -2.99 -14.54 -17.28
N THR A 199 -1.78 -14.67 -17.82
CA THR A 199 -1.01 -15.92 -17.92
C THR A 199 0.47 -15.65 -18.17
N PHE A 200 1.34 -16.63 -17.91
CA PHE A 200 2.77 -16.54 -18.25
C PHE A 200 3.10 -17.14 -19.61
N GLN A 201 2.38 -18.18 -20.00
CA GLN A 201 2.71 -18.99 -21.17
C GLN A 201 1.51 -19.65 -21.86
N TYR A 202 0.34 -19.64 -21.25
CA TYR A 202 -0.84 -20.29 -21.81
C TYR A 202 -1.51 -19.39 -22.86
N ASP A 203 -1.81 -19.94 -24.05
CA ASP A 203 -2.44 -19.17 -25.12
C ASP A 203 -3.97 -19.05 -24.88
N LEU A 204 -4.38 -18.02 -24.14
CA LEU A 204 -5.78 -17.74 -23.86
C LEU A 204 -6.59 -17.43 -25.13
N ASP A 205 -5.95 -16.92 -26.19
CA ASP A 205 -6.65 -16.68 -27.46
C ASP A 205 -6.99 -18.01 -28.15
N GLU A 206 -6.14 -19.04 -28.05
CA GLU A 206 -6.48 -20.38 -28.56
C GLU A 206 -7.75 -20.91 -27.88
N GLU A 207 -7.82 -20.79 -26.55
CA GLU A 207 -8.99 -21.18 -25.75
C GLU A 207 -10.23 -20.36 -26.15
N ASN A 208 -10.10 -19.05 -26.28
CA ASN A 208 -11.17 -18.16 -26.72
C ASN A 208 -11.67 -18.51 -28.13
N LEU A 209 -10.79 -18.85 -29.07
CA LEU A 209 -11.16 -19.28 -30.41
C LEU A 209 -11.94 -20.60 -30.37
N ARG A 210 -11.52 -21.57 -29.55
CA ARG A 210 -12.26 -22.84 -29.35
C ARG A 210 -13.64 -22.59 -28.77
N ASN A 211 -13.74 -21.79 -27.71
CA ASN A 211 -15.00 -21.48 -27.05
C ASN A 211 -15.99 -20.76 -27.99
N ASN A 212 -15.47 -19.99 -28.95
CA ASN A 212 -16.25 -19.33 -29.99
C ASN A 212 -16.44 -20.19 -31.27
N ASN A 213 -16.24 -21.51 -31.19
CA ASN A 213 -16.38 -22.47 -32.30
C ASN A 213 -15.50 -22.18 -33.54
N LYS A 214 -14.42 -21.38 -33.40
CA LYS A 214 -13.44 -21.09 -34.48
C LYS A 214 -12.32 -22.13 -34.48
N ILE A 215 -12.67 -23.39 -34.77
CA ILE A 215 -11.79 -24.56 -34.56
C ILE A 215 -10.53 -24.52 -35.45
N GLU A 216 -10.64 -24.11 -36.71
CA GLU A 216 -9.49 -24.05 -37.62
C GLU A 216 -8.42 -23.06 -37.13
N ALA A 217 -8.84 -21.85 -36.74
CA ALA A 217 -7.95 -20.84 -36.20
C ALA A 217 -7.33 -21.28 -34.86
N ALA A 218 -8.10 -21.94 -33.99
CA ALA A 218 -7.57 -22.50 -32.76
C ALA A 218 -6.53 -23.61 -33.02
N ASN A 219 -6.78 -24.51 -33.97
CA ASN A 219 -5.82 -25.55 -34.33
C ASN A 219 -4.53 -24.95 -34.90
N ALA A 220 -4.63 -23.93 -35.76
CA ALA A 220 -3.46 -23.22 -36.28
C ALA A 220 -2.60 -22.60 -35.16
N ARG A 221 -3.22 -22.05 -34.11
CA ARG A 221 -2.50 -21.56 -32.93
C ARG A 221 -1.86 -22.70 -32.13
N ARG A 222 -2.60 -23.77 -31.88
CA ARG A 222 -2.13 -24.96 -31.17
C ARG A 222 -0.91 -25.61 -31.83
N ASP A 223 -0.91 -25.71 -33.16
CA ASP A 223 0.20 -26.26 -33.93
C ASP A 223 1.47 -25.40 -33.79
N ASN A 224 1.29 -24.09 -33.58
CA ASN A 224 2.34 -23.09 -33.37
C ASN A 224 2.53 -22.70 -31.89
N ARG A 225 2.06 -23.53 -30.93
CA ARG A 225 2.06 -23.20 -29.49
C ARG A 225 3.39 -22.71 -28.93
N LYS A 226 4.51 -23.21 -29.47
CA LYS A 226 5.86 -22.80 -29.02
C LYS A 226 6.13 -21.34 -29.34
N THR A 227 5.69 -20.87 -30.51
CA THR A 227 5.84 -19.50 -30.97
C THR A 227 5.00 -18.56 -30.12
N TYR A 228 3.70 -18.83 -29.99
CA TYR A 228 2.80 -18.01 -29.17
C TYR A 228 3.22 -17.97 -27.70
N ARG A 229 3.66 -19.10 -27.14
CA ARG A 229 4.26 -19.12 -25.80
C ARG A 229 5.47 -18.20 -25.68
N ALA A 230 6.37 -18.21 -26.66
CA ALA A 230 7.54 -17.35 -26.66
C ALA A 230 7.14 -15.86 -26.77
N GLU A 231 6.10 -15.54 -27.54
CA GLU A 231 5.54 -14.19 -27.65
C GLU A 231 4.91 -13.72 -26.33
N ILE A 232 4.13 -14.55 -25.65
CA ILE A 232 3.57 -14.24 -24.33
C ILE A 232 4.70 -13.96 -23.32
N GLN A 233 5.72 -14.82 -23.30
CA GLN A 233 6.88 -14.65 -22.43
C GLN A 233 7.70 -13.39 -22.77
N LYS A 234 7.72 -12.99 -24.05
CA LYS A 234 8.33 -11.72 -24.50
C LYS A 234 7.59 -10.53 -23.89
N GLU A 235 6.27 -10.48 -23.98
CA GLU A 235 5.46 -9.37 -23.44
C GLU A 235 5.64 -9.17 -21.93
N ILE A 236 5.75 -10.28 -21.18
CA ILE A 236 6.08 -10.23 -19.76
C ILE A 236 7.50 -9.71 -19.53
N SER A 237 8.45 -10.16 -20.34
CA SER A 237 9.84 -9.71 -20.25
C SER A 237 10.00 -8.23 -20.59
N ILE A 238 9.21 -7.72 -21.55
CA ILE A 238 9.08 -6.28 -21.87
C ILE A 238 8.62 -5.51 -20.65
N THR A 239 7.58 -6.00 -19.97
CA THR A 239 7.06 -5.37 -18.75
C THR A 239 8.14 -5.29 -17.66
N ILE A 240 8.86 -6.40 -17.43
CA ILE A 240 9.95 -6.46 -16.45
C ILE A 240 11.07 -5.49 -16.83
N SER A 241 11.49 -5.44 -18.10
CA SER A 241 12.54 -4.52 -18.54
C SER A 241 12.09 -3.05 -18.40
N ALA A 242 10.83 -2.74 -18.73
CA ALA A 242 10.28 -1.39 -18.64
C ALA A 242 10.23 -0.90 -17.18
N PHE A 243 9.78 -1.73 -16.24
CA PHE A 243 9.83 -1.42 -14.82
C PHE A 243 11.28 -1.25 -14.34
N ALA A 244 12.16 -2.18 -14.70
CA ALA A 244 13.57 -2.15 -14.32
C ALA A 244 14.26 -0.86 -14.79
N ASN A 245 13.96 -0.41 -16.00
CA ASN A 245 14.52 0.81 -16.60
C ASN A 245 13.91 2.11 -16.05
N GLN A 246 12.92 2.03 -15.17
CA GLN A 246 12.29 3.19 -14.53
C GLN A 246 12.49 3.15 -13.01
N GLU A 247 11.41 3.00 -12.22
CA GLU A 247 11.44 2.99 -10.74
C GLU A 247 11.25 1.59 -10.13
N GLY A 248 11.18 0.55 -10.97
CA GLY A 248 10.71 -0.78 -10.55
C GLY A 248 9.18 -0.88 -10.53
N GLY A 249 8.67 -2.00 -10.02
CA GLY A 249 7.24 -2.28 -10.00
C GLY A 249 6.89 -3.70 -9.55
N ARG A 250 5.63 -4.07 -9.74
CA ARG A 250 5.03 -5.36 -9.44
C ARG A 250 4.25 -5.83 -10.65
N LEU A 251 4.58 -7.02 -11.13
CA LEU A 251 3.82 -7.70 -12.16
C LEU A 251 3.01 -8.81 -11.51
N PHE A 252 1.70 -8.82 -11.73
CA PHE A 252 0.80 -9.88 -11.28
C PHE A 252 0.46 -10.78 -12.47
N VAL A 253 0.73 -12.07 -12.34
CA VAL A 253 0.53 -13.08 -13.38
C VAL A 253 -0.54 -14.08 -12.94
N GLY A 254 -1.51 -14.37 -13.79
CA GLY A 254 -2.75 -15.07 -13.41
C GLY A 254 -3.86 -14.11 -12.99
N VAL A 255 -3.76 -12.83 -13.37
CA VAL A 255 -4.70 -11.75 -13.03
C VAL A 255 -5.08 -11.02 -14.31
N ASN A 256 -6.37 -10.78 -14.48
CA ASN A 256 -6.90 -10.05 -15.64
C ASN A 256 -6.85 -8.53 -15.44
N ASP A 257 -7.01 -7.76 -16.51
CA ASP A 257 -6.88 -6.29 -16.49
C ASP A 257 -7.89 -5.61 -15.54
N ASP A 258 -9.05 -6.25 -15.30
CA ASP A 258 -10.08 -5.81 -14.36
C ASP A 258 -9.81 -6.24 -12.91
N SER A 259 -8.59 -6.65 -12.58
CA SER A 259 -8.12 -7.17 -11.29
C SER A 259 -8.73 -8.52 -10.87
N THR A 260 -9.50 -9.18 -11.75
CA THR A 260 -10.05 -10.50 -11.44
C THR A 260 -8.97 -11.59 -11.46
N ILE A 261 -9.02 -12.47 -10.45
CA ILE A 261 -8.07 -13.59 -10.33
C ILE A 261 -8.50 -14.71 -11.28
N LEU A 262 -7.70 -14.95 -12.31
CA LEU A 262 -7.87 -16.08 -13.22
C LEU A 262 -7.19 -17.33 -12.66
N GLY A 263 -6.03 -17.15 -12.03
CA GLY A 263 -5.19 -18.21 -11.50
C GLY A 263 -4.20 -18.78 -12.54
N LEU A 264 -3.24 -19.56 -12.04
CA LEU A 264 -2.14 -20.15 -12.80
C LEU A 264 -2.33 -21.64 -13.09
N ASP A 265 -3.50 -22.23 -12.82
CA ASP A 265 -3.71 -23.67 -13.00
C ASP A 265 -3.34 -24.15 -14.41
N ARG A 266 -3.66 -23.34 -15.42
CA ARG A 266 -3.30 -23.58 -16.83
C ARG A 266 -1.79 -23.59 -17.06
N ASP A 267 -1.09 -22.61 -16.49
CA ASP A 267 0.36 -22.47 -16.58
C ASP A 267 1.08 -23.59 -15.81
N LEU A 268 0.63 -23.89 -14.58
CA LEU A 268 1.20 -24.89 -13.67
C LEU A 268 0.98 -26.32 -14.14
N LYS A 269 -0.04 -26.57 -14.97
CA LYS A 269 -0.36 -27.92 -15.48
C LYS A 269 0.81 -28.56 -16.21
N GLU A 270 1.57 -27.79 -16.99
CA GLU A 270 2.79 -28.28 -17.67
C GLU A 270 3.92 -28.66 -16.69
N TYR A 271 3.80 -28.24 -15.44
CA TYR A 271 4.77 -28.44 -14.37
C TYR A 271 4.22 -29.32 -13.25
N HIS A 272 3.19 -30.11 -13.54
CA HIS A 272 2.51 -30.99 -12.58
C HIS A 272 2.01 -30.25 -11.33
N GLY A 273 1.56 -29.00 -11.50
CA GLY A 273 1.09 -28.17 -10.39
C GLY A 273 2.20 -27.55 -9.53
N SER A 274 3.47 -27.79 -9.84
CA SER A 274 4.58 -27.36 -8.98
C SER A 274 4.99 -25.90 -9.24
N ALA A 275 4.69 -25.04 -8.26
CA ALA A 275 5.10 -23.63 -8.26
C ALA A 275 6.64 -23.46 -8.37
N ASP A 276 7.43 -24.32 -7.71
CA ASP A 276 8.89 -24.26 -7.79
C ASP A 276 9.43 -24.58 -9.19
N LYS A 277 8.90 -25.62 -9.84
CA LYS A 277 9.29 -25.97 -11.22
C LYS A 277 8.88 -24.88 -12.19
N PHE A 278 7.70 -24.29 -11.98
CA PHE A 278 7.23 -23.16 -12.79
C PHE A 278 8.11 -21.92 -12.58
N ARG A 279 8.47 -21.58 -11.34
CA ARG A 279 9.42 -20.49 -11.03
C ARG A 279 10.75 -20.67 -11.74
N LEU A 280 11.28 -21.89 -11.75
CA LEU A 280 12.50 -22.21 -12.49
C LEU A 280 12.32 -21.96 -13.99
N ALA A 281 11.22 -22.43 -14.58
CA ALA A 281 10.94 -22.23 -16.00
C ALA A 281 10.75 -20.75 -16.37
N VAL A 282 10.08 -19.98 -15.53
CA VAL A 282 9.93 -18.52 -15.65
C VAL A 282 11.31 -17.85 -15.62
N THR A 283 12.15 -18.23 -14.66
CA THR A 283 13.52 -17.71 -14.53
C THR A 283 14.36 -18.04 -15.76
N GLU A 284 14.29 -19.27 -16.26
CA GLU A 284 15.01 -19.68 -17.47
C GLU A 284 14.52 -18.95 -18.73
N SER A 285 13.23 -18.62 -18.81
CA SER A 285 12.69 -17.76 -19.86
C SER A 285 13.30 -16.36 -19.79
N PHE A 286 13.34 -15.75 -18.60
CA PHE A 286 13.96 -14.43 -18.42
C PHE A 286 15.45 -14.43 -18.72
N LYS A 287 16.20 -15.49 -18.38
CA LYS A 287 17.63 -15.59 -18.75
C LYS A 287 17.84 -15.54 -20.25
N LYS A 288 16.97 -16.21 -21.03
CA LYS A 288 17.06 -16.22 -22.50
C LYS A 288 16.73 -14.85 -23.10
N ILE A 289 15.71 -14.18 -22.58
CA ILE A 289 15.18 -12.93 -23.15
C ILE A 289 15.96 -11.71 -22.64
N LEU A 290 16.17 -11.57 -21.32
CA LEU A 290 16.82 -10.39 -20.75
C LEU A 290 18.35 -10.46 -20.80
N LYS A 291 18.92 -11.67 -20.80
CA LYS A 291 20.37 -11.92 -20.78
C LYS A 291 21.16 -11.17 -19.69
N ASN A 292 20.48 -10.78 -18.61
CA ASN A 292 21.08 -10.11 -17.45
C ASN A 292 20.83 -10.93 -16.19
N ASN A 293 21.68 -11.94 -15.95
CA ASN A 293 21.53 -12.83 -14.79
C ASN A 293 21.67 -12.10 -13.45
N ALA A 294 22.50 -11.06 -13.39
CA ALA A 294 22.70 -10.27 -12.17
C ALA A 294 21.42 -9.50 -11.79
N PHE A 295 20.72 -8.94 -12.78
CA PHE A 295 19.42 -8.33 -12.56
C PHE A 295 18.33 -9.35 -12.24
N ILE A 296 18.25 -10.45 -12.99
CA ILE A 296 17.25 -11.52 -12.78
C ILE A 296 17.33 -12.08 -11.36
N ALA A 297 18.54 -12.25 -10.81
CA ALA A 297 18.74 -12.71 -9.44
C ALA A 297 18.14 -11.79 -8.36
N LYS A 298 17.85 -10.52 -8.70
CA LYS A 298 17.24 -9.54 -7.80
C LYS A 298 15.70 -9.56 -7.85
N LEU A 299 15.10 -10.23 -8.84
CA LEU A 299 13.64 -10.40 -8.92
C LEU A 299 13.15 -11.23 -7.73
N LYS A 300 12.04 -10.82 -7.11
CA LYS A 300 11.37 -11.61 -6.07
C LYS A 300 10.08 -12.19 -6.60
N PHE A 301 9.94 -13.50 -6.48
CA PHE A 301 8.77 -14.24 -6.91
C PHE A 301 7.96 -14.64 -5.67
N GLU A 302 6.67 -14.31 -5.66
CA GLU A 302 5.75 -14.65 -4.59
C GLU A 302 4.50 -15.30 -5.17
N PHE A 303 4.30 -16.58 -4.85
CA PHE A 303 3.08 -17.28 -5.20
C PHE A 303 2.05 -17.04 -4.10
N VAL A 304 0.89 -16.51 -4.49
CA VAL A 304 -0.20 -16.19 -3.58
C VAL A 304 -1.41 -17.01 -3.97
N THR A 305 -2.10 -17.58 -2.99
CA THR A 305 -3.37 -18.28 -3.19
C THR A 305 -4.49 -17.45 -2.57
N ASP A 306 -5.52 -17.16 -3.36
CA ASP A 306 -6.74 -16.47 -2.95
C ASP A 306 -7.95 -17.09 -3.64
N ASN A 307 -9.02 -17.35 -2.90
CA ASN A 307 -10.23 -18.06 -3.36
C ASN A 307 -9.91 -19.32 -4.20
N ASP A 308 -9.04 -20.18 -3.66
CA ASP A 308 -8.54 -21.43 -4.29
C ASP A 308 -7.80 -21.25 -5.63
N LYS A 309 -7.52 -20.01 -6.04
CA LYS A 309 -6.73 -19.71 -7.23
C LYS A 309 -5.34 -19.22 -6.85
N GLN A 310 -4.32 -19.83 -7.41
CA GLN A 310 -2.94 -19.39 -7.23
C GLN A 310 -2.53 -18.42 -8.32
N TYR A 311 -1.91 -17.29 -7.97
CA TYR A 311 -1.33 -16.33 -8.90
C TYR A 311 0.11 -15.97 -8.47
N LEU A 312 0.89 -15.38 -9.37
CA LEU A 312 2.29 -15.06 -9.16
C LEU A 312 2.49 -13.55 -9.14
N ILE A 313 3.21 -13.05 -8.14
CA ILE A 313 3.68 -11.68 -8.08
C ILE A 313 5.18 -11.68 -8.32
N ILE A 314 5.62 -10.89 -9.30
CA ILE A 314 7.03 -10.64 -9.59
C ILE A 314 7.34 -9.21 -9.19
N GLN A 315 8.12 -9.04 -8.11
CA GLN A 315 8.61 -7.74 -7.68
C GLN A 315 9.87 -7.42 -8.48
N VAL A 316 9.79 -6.35 -9.26
CA VAL A 316 10.84 -5.88 -10.16
C VAL A 316 11.55 -4.69 -9.50
N PRO A 317 12.80 -4.83 -9.05
CA PRO A 317 13.52 -3.71 -8.48
C PRO A 317 13.95 -2.73 -9.58
N LYS A 318 14.17 -1.47 -9.19
CA LYS A 318 14.89 -0.50 -10.01
C LYS A 318 16.27 -1.06 -10.36
N SER A 319 16.60 -1.13 -11.65
CA SER A 319 17.93 -1.58 -12.08
C SER A 319 18.98 -0.48 -11.89
N THR A 320 20.24 -0.84 -11.69
CA THR A 320 21.37 0.10 -11.69
C THR A 320 22.01 0.26 -13.06
N GLU A 321 21.57 -0.56 -14.03
CA GLU A 321 22.06 -0.54 -15.41
C GLU A 321 20.89 -0.80 -16.38
N PRO A 322 20.99 -0.39 -17.65
CA PRO A 322 19.94 -0.64 -18.63
C PRO A 322 19.65 -2.13 -18.82
N VAL A 323 18.36 -2.50 -18.78
CA VAL A 323 17.86 -3.84 -19.02
C VAL A 323 17.24 -3.92 -20.41
N TYR A 324 17.78 -4.79 -21.25
CA TYR A 324 17.38 -4.97 -22.64
C TYR A 324 16.53 -6.23 -22.81
N VAL A 325 15.64 -6.22 -23.81
CA VAL A 325 14.90 -7.40 -24.25
C VAL A 325 15.55 -7.92 -25.53
N HIS A 326 15.90 -9.21 -25.55
CA HIS A 326 16.48 -9.90 -26.69
C HIS A 326 15.49 -10.95 -27.19
N PHE A 327 14.93 -10.74 -28.37
CA PHE A 327 13.95 -11.65 -28.96
C PHE A 327 14.10 -11.67 -30.48
N SER A 328 14.04 -12.87 -31.09
CA SER A 328 14.20 -13.03 -32.54
C SER A 328 15.45 -12.33 -33.12
N ASN A 329 16.57 -12.39 -32.39
CA ASN A 329 17.84 -11.72 -32.70
C ASN A 329 17.81 -10.19 -32.74
N VAL A 330 16.73 -9.57 -32.27
CA VAL A 330 16.63 -8.12 -32.09
C VAL A 330 16.82 -7.78 -30.62
N GLN A 331 17.56 -6.70 -30.36
CA GLN A 331 17.68 -6.09 -29.04
C GLN A 331 16.79 -4.84 -29.00
N GLU A 332 15.90 -4.77 -28.02
CA GLU A 332 14.90 -3.71 -27.87
C GLU A 332 14.96 -3.12 -26.45
N THR A 333 14.60 -1.85 -26.33
CA THR A 333 14.62 -1.09 -25.08
C THR A 333 13.24 -0.55 -24.77
N PHE A 334 12.80 -0.75 -23.53
CA PHE A 334 11.48 -0.34 -23.08
C PHE A 334 11.61 0.43 -21.76
N VAL A 335 10.75 1.43 -21.60
CA VAL A 335 10.64 2.25 -20.39
C VAL A 335 9.18 2.33 -19.99
N ARG A 336 8.90 2.27 -18.68
CA ARG A 336 7.53 2.42 -18.16
C ARG A 336 7.10 3.89 -18.27
N MET A 337 6.02 4.14 -19.01
CA MET A 337 5.37 5.45 -19.12
C MET A 337 3.91 5.32 -18.70
N GLN A 338 3.55 5.92 -17.56
CA GLN A 338 2.23 5.75 -16.96
C GLN A 338 1.88 4.26 -16.82
N ASN A 339 0.79 3.80 -17.42
CA ASN A 339 0.34 2.41 -17.37
C ASN A 339 0.81 1.56 -18.57
N ARG A 340 1.87 1.96 -19.29
CA ARG A 340 2.34 1.20 -20.47
C ARG A 340 3.85 1.04 -20.54
N SER A 341 4.27 -0.10 -21.08
CA SER A 341 5.67 -0.39 -21.42
C SER A 341 5.95 0.13 -22.83
N GLN A 342 6.59 1.29 -22.95
CA GLN A 342 6.82 1.94 -24.23
C GLN A 342 8.19 1.56 -24.80
N LYS A 343 8.20 1.13 -26.07
CA LYS A 343 9.45 0.92 -26.81
C LYS A 343 10.10 2.27 -27.09
N PHE A 344 11.37 2.39 -26.74
CA PHE A 344 12.18 3.57 -27.04
C PHE A 344 13.09 3.26 -28.24
N THR A 345 13.30 4.26 -29.08
CA THR A 345 14.39 4.25 -30.06
C THR A 345 15.75 4.31 -29.34
N THR A 346 16.82 3.98 -30.06
CA THR A 346 18.18 4.07 -29.51
C THR A 346 18.50 5.47 -28.99
N GLU A 347 18.10 6.52 -29.71
CA GLU A 347 18.36 7.90 -29.32
C GLU A 347 17.58 8.30 -28.05
N GLU A 348 16.27 8.02 -28.02
CA GLU A 348 15.43 8.28 -26.83
C GLU A 348 15.96 7.53 -25.61
N PHE A 349 16.36 6.27 -25.78
CA PHE A 349 16.86 5.45 -24.69
C PHE A 349 18.23 5.91 -24.19
N LEU A 350 19.14 6.34 -25.07
CA LEU A 350 20.41 6.94 -24.65
C LEU A 350 20.19 8.23 -23.85
N LYS A 351 19.21 9.05 -24.24
CA LYS A 351 18.85 10.24 -23.47
C LYS A 351 18.27 9.87 -22.11
N HIS A 352 17.32 8.93 -22.07
CA HIS A 352 16.76 8.38 -20.84
C HIS A 352 17.86 7.87 -19.91
N CYS A 353 18.84 7.15 -20.46
CA CYS A 353 19.91 6.58 -19.65
C CYS A 353 20.76 7.63 -18.97
N LYS A 354 21.08 8.77 -19.61
CA LYS A 354 21.87 9.85 -19.02
C LYS A 354 21.22 10.48 -17.80
N ASP A 355 19.89 10.51 -17.76
CA ASP A 355 19.13 11.13 -16.68
C ASP A 355 18.85 10.14 -15.53
N ARG A 356 18.80 8.84 -15.82
CA ARG A 356 18.25 7.81 -14.94
C ARG A 356 19.27 6.81 -14.38
N PHE A 357 20.37 6.55 -15.07
CA PHE A 357 21.44 5.63 -14.66
C PHE A 357 22.74 6.42 -14.47
#